data_AF-A0A934TG81-F1
#
_entry.id   AF-A0A934TG81-F1
#
_cell.length_a   1.000
_cell.length_b   1.000
_cell.length_c   1.000
_cell.angle_alpha   90.00
_cell.angle_beta   90.00
_cell.angle_gamma   90.00
#
_symmetry.space_group_name_H-M   'P 1'
#
loop_
_entity.id
_entity.type
_entity.pdbx_description
1 polymer ?
#
loop_
_entity_poly.entity_id
_entity_poly.type
_entity_poly.pdbx_seq_one_letter_code
_entity_poly.pdbx_strand_id
1 'polypeptide(L)'
;MLKIELNDLKLSVPDCWEDIRLADYEKWFMHKPEDKMEYVRLVADICKIDHEILLDSPTQLFDVLSNAISFIYDTDFTPATKVNIDGKEYFISLSDKLTLGEWIDIEDTMNSDSHTKISETLAIVCRPAGESYNTDTAAIRKEMFRNLPCDKALPLVAFFLHRKKESEAILHHYSTVVAQADQFLKDTKTFVINGGGIKRLPIWQRIRYIYLTKSLEKQLSKFSDFSSIG
;
A
#
# COMPACT_ATOMS: atom_id res chain seq x y z
N MET A 1 15.04 -6.27 26.37
CA MET A 1 15.17 -5.10 27.27
C MET A 1 16.62 -4.83 27.61
N LEU A 2 17.08 -3.63 27.28
CA LEU A 2 18.42 -3.14 27.57
C LEU A 2 18.44 -2.46 28.94
N LYS A 3 19.44 -2.80 29.77
CA LYS A 3 19.69 -2.13 31.05
C LYS A 3 20.75 -1.07 30.87
N ILE A 4 20.42 0.17 31.22
CA ILE A 4 21.34 1.30 31.15
C ILE A 4 21.59 1.80 32.57
N GLU A 5 22.86 1.89 32.95
CA GLU A 5 23.29 2.49 34.22
C GLU A 5 24.10 3.76 33.89
N LEU A 6 23.58 4.92 34.28
CA LEU A 6 24.24 6.22 34.11
C LEU A 6 24.14 6.97 35.44
N ASN A 7 25.28 7.18 36.09
CA ASN A 7 25.37 7.67 37.47
C ASN A 7 24.57 6.78 38.44
N ASP A 8 23.61 7.35 39.18
CA ASP A 8 22.70 6.63 40.10
C ASP A 8 21.40 6.15 39.43
N LEU A 9 21.21 6.43 38.13
CA LEU A 9 19.99 6.10 37.40
C LEU A 9 20.09 4.71 36.77
N LYS A 10 19.18 3.81 37.14
CA LYS A 10 19.04 2.47 36.55
C LYS A 10 17.77 2.42 35.71
N LEU A 11 17.94 2.31 34.40
CA LEU A 11 16.85 2.29 33.43
C LEU A 11 16.77 0.92 32.75
N SER A 12 15.54 0.49 32.48
CA SER A 12 15.24 -0.68 31.65
C SER A 12 14.44 -0.21 30.47
N VAL A 13 15.04 -0.25 29.28
CA VAL A 13 14.46 0.33 28.06
C VAL A 13 14.24 -0.75 27.01
N PRO A 14 13.21 -0.61 26.16
CA PRO A 14 12.99 -1.56 25.07
C PRO A 14 14.12 -1.47 24.06
N ASP A 15 14.63 -2.63 23.62
CA ASP A 15 15.64 -2.74 22.56
C ASP A 15 15.15 -3.61 21.38
N CYS A 16 13.92 -4.13 21.47
CA CYS A 16 13.28 -4.87 20.40
C CYS A 16 11.74 -4.78 20.51
N TRP A 17 11.05 -5.25 19.47
CA TRP A 17 9.58 -5.26 19.42
C TRP A 17 8.93 -6.21 20.43
N GLU A 18 9.64 -7.21 20.95
CA GLU A 18 9.13 -8.12 21.98
C GLU A 18 8.93 -7.40 23.34
N ASP A 19 9.72 -6.35 23.60
CA ASP A 19 9.64 -5.59 24.84
C ASP A 19 8.45 -4.62 24.87
N ILE A 20 7.85 -4.32 23.72
CA ILE A 20 6.76 -3.36 23.57
C ILE A 20 5.44 -4.09 23.50
N ARG A 21 4.48 -3.66 24.33
CA ARG A 21 3.09 -4.16 24.30
C ARG A 21 2.29 -3.38 23.26
N LEU A 22 1.35 -4.04 22.59
CA LEU A 22 0.49 -3.40 21.59
C LEU A 22 -0.25 -2.18 22.16
N ALA A 23 -0.71 -2.24 23.41
CA ALA A 23 -1.36 -1.11 24.08
C ALA A 23 -0.47 0.13 24.22
N ASP A 24 0.84 -0.05 24.35
CA ASP A 24 1.78 1.06 24.41
C ASP A 24 2.04 1.61 23.00
N TYR A 25 2.24 0.72 22.02
CA TYR A 25 2.39 1.09 20.60
C TYR A 25 1.22 1.93 20.08
N GLU A 26 -0.01 1.53 20.39
CA GLU A 26 -1.23 2.21 19.96
C GLU A 26 -1.33 3.68 20.42
N LYS A 27 -0.64 4.07 21.50
CA LYS A 27 -0.63 5.46 21.99
C LYS A 27 0.12 6.42 21.07
N TRP A 28 1.21 5.95 20.47
CA TRP A 28 2.14 6.79 19.72
C TRP A 28 2.26 6.45 18.24
N PHE A 29 1.75 5.30 17.78
CA PHE A 29 1.84 4.90 16.37
C PHE A 29 1.23 5.92 15.38
N MET A 30 0.16 6.61 15.79
CA MET A 30 -0.48 7.64 14.97
C MET A 30 0.20 9.02 15.10
N HIS A 31 1.09 9.18 16.08
CA HIS A 31 1.75 10.45 16.36
C HIS A 31 3.07 10.53 15.59
N LYS A 32 3.16 11.51 14.69
CA LYS A 32 4.41 11.87 14.03
C LYS A 32 4.93 13.14 14.70
N PRO A 33 6.08 13.10 15.38
CA PRO A 33 6.62 14.30 16.02
C PRO A 33 6.95 15.35 14.95
N GLU A 34 6.42 16.55 15.12
CA GLU A 34 6.63 17.69 14.21
C GLU A 34 7.90 18.47 14.58
N ASP A 35 8.29 18.43 15.85
CA ASP A 35 9.48 19.12 16.36
C ASP A 35 10.37 18.24 17.26
N LYS A 36 11.51 18.80 17.65
CA LYS A 36 12.48 18.09 18.49
C LYS A 36 11.96 17.82 19.91
N MET A 37 11.08 18.66 20.45
CA MET A 37 10.52 18.49 21.78
C MET A 37 9.52 17.34 21.81
N GLU A 38 8.66 17.24 20.78
CA GLU A 38 7.78 16.09 20.58
C GLU A 38 8.57 14.81 20.37
N TYR A 39 9.69 14.86 19.65
CA TYR A 39 10.58 13.71 19.52
C TYR A 39 11.17 13.28 20.88
N VAL A 40 11.60 14.22 21.72
CA VAL A 40 12.07 13.93 23.09
C VAL A 40 10.96 13.28 23.92
N ARG A 41 9.73 13.78 23.84
CA ARG A 41 8.57 13.19 24.52
C ARG A 41 8.28 11.77 24.04
N LEU A 42 8.34 11.54 22.73
CA LEU A 42 8.15 10.20 22.16
C LEU A 42 9.20 9.21 22.70
N VAL A 43 10.48 9.61 22.72
CA VAL A 43 11.57 8.78 23.29
C VAL A 43 11.31 8.48 24.76
N ALA A 44 10.87 9.48 25.52
CA ALA A 44 10.54 9.35 26.94
C ALA A 44 9.36 8.38 27.17
N ASP A 45 8.29 8.51 26.38
CA ASP A 45 7.09 7.67 26.45
C ASP A 45 7.41 6.19 26.12
N ILE A 46 8.19 5.95 25.08
CA ILE A 46 8.61 4.60 24.68
C ILE A 46 9.50 3.97 25.76
N CYS A 47 10.44 4.74 26.31
CA CYS A 47 11.33 4.27 27.37
C CYS A 47 10.67 4.24 28.76
N LYS A 48 9.45 4.76 28.90
CA LYS A 48 8.71 4.93 30.17
C LYS A 48 9.50 5.75 31.21
N ILE A 49 10.12 6.83 30.75
CA ILE A 49 10.90 7.78 31.55
C ILE A 49 10.15 9.11 31.57
N ASP A 50 10.26 9.86 32.66
CA ASP A 50 9.75 11.23 32.67
C ASP A 50 10.56 12.11 31.71
N HIS A 51 9.86 12.81 30.82
CA HIS A 51 10.47 13.75 29.88
C HIS A 51 11.26 14.87 30.59
N GLU A 52 10.87 15.29 31.80
CA GLU A 52 11.61 16.31 32.56
C GLU A 52 12.99 15.78 32.97
N ILE A 53 13.05 14.53 33.43
CA ILE A 53 14.32 13.85 33.76
C ILE A 53 15.21 13.75 32.51
N LEU A 54 14.62 13.45 31.36
CA LEU A 54 15.37 13.33 30.11
C LEU A 54 15.94 14.68 29.63
N LEU A 55 15.21 15.78 29.86
CA LEU A 55 15.67 17.15 29.52
C LEU A 55 16.81 17.63 30.44
N ASP A 56 16.78 17.24 31.71
CA ASP A 56 17.84 17.59 32.68
C ASP A 56 19.05 16.63 32.63
N SER A 57 18.96 15.55 31.84
CA SER A 57 20.01 14.54 31.71
C SER A 57 21.10 14.94 30.72
N PRO A 58 22.32 14.35 30.83
CA PRO A 58 23.35 14.50 29.83
C PRO A 58 22.87 14.06 28.44
N THR A 59 23.26 14.78 27.39
CA THR A 59 22.88 14.45 26.00
C THR A 59 23.27 13.03 25.59
N GLN A 60 24.34 12.49 26.18
CA GLN A 60 24.76 11.10 26.01
C GLN A 60 23.67 10.10 26.38
N LEU A 61 22.87 10.36 27.42
CA LEU A 61 21.76 9.49 27.79
C LEU A 61 20.71 9.49 26.67
N PHE A 62 20.36 10.66 26.15
CA PHE A 62 19.40 10.79 25.05
C PHE A 62 19.87 10.06 23.78
N ASP A 63 21.16 10.15 23.44
CA ASP A 63 21.74 9.45 22.29
C ASP A 63 21.66 7.92 22.48
N VAL A 64 21.96 7.41 23.68
CA VAL A 64 21.86 5.98 23.99
C VAL A 64 20.41 5.50 23.88
N LEU A 65 19.45 6.25 24.43
CA LEU A 65 18.03 5.91 24.38
C LEU A 65 17.49 5.93 22.94
N SER A 66 17.79 6.99 22.19
CA SER A 66 17.38 7.13 20.79
C SER A 66 17.92 6.00 19.93
N ASN A 67 19.17 5.61 20.15
CA ASN A 67 19.78 4.47 19.44
C ASN A 67 19.13 3.14 19.85
N ALA A 68 18.83 2.94 21.14
CA ALA A 68 18.19 1.72 21.63
C ALA A 68 16.80 1.52 21.00
N ILE A 69 16.01 2.59 20.82
CA ILE A 69 14.66 2.51 20.25
C ILE A 69 14.63 2.64 18.72
N SER A 70 15.79 2.77 18.06
CA SER A 70 15.86 2.99 16.61
C SER A 70 15.21 1.89 15.77
N PHE A 71 15.08 0.68 16.32
CA PHE A 71 14.38 -0.45 15.69
C PHE A 71 12.90 -0.15 15.37
N ILE A 72 12.29 0.85 16.01
CA ILE A 72 10.90 1.24 15.78
C ILE A 72 10.68 1.79 14.37
N TYR A 73 11.74 2.31 13.75
CA TYR A 73 11.72 2.78 12.37
C TYR A 73 11.89 1.64 11.35
N ASP A 74 12.34 0.47 11.79
CA ASP A 74 12.36 -0.73 10.97
C ASP A 74 10.97 -1.38 10.99
N THR A 75 10.22 -1.15 9.91
CA THR A 75 8.81 -1.55 9.79
C THR A 75 8.59 -2.73 8.84
N ASP A 76 9.67 -3.40 8.43
CA ASP A 76 9.61 -4.54 7.52
C ASP A 76 9.27 -5.84 8.26
N PHE A 77 7.99 -5.94 8.65
CA PHE A 77 7.44 -7.17 9.20
C PHE A 77 7.06 -8.16 8.09
N THR A 78 7.47 -9.41 8.25
CA THR A 78 6.92 -10.50 7.44
C THR A 78 5.46 -10.72 7.82
N PRO A 79 4.51 -10.64 6.87
CA PRO A 79 3.09 -10.89 7.15
C PRO A 79 2.82 -12.25 7.78
N ALA A 80 1.99 -12.28 8.82
CA ALA A 80 1.52 -13.50 9.45
C ALA A 80 -0.02 -13.56 9.45
N THR A 81 -0.56 -14.76 9.25
CA THR A 81 -2.02 -15.02 9.32
C THR A 81 -2.44 -15.70 10.61
N LYS A 82 -1.48 -16.05 11.47
CA LYS A 82 -1.73 -16.75 12.72
C LYS A 82 -0.75 -16.34 13.80
N VAL A 83 -1.17 -16.49 15.06
CA VAL A 83 -0.36 -16.22 16.25
C VAL A 83 -0.68 -17.24 17.34
N ASN A 84 0.33 -17.62 18.12
CA ASN A 84 0.14 -18.40 19.33
C ASN A 84 0.15 -17.48 20.56
N ILE A 85 -0.94 -17.51 21.32
CA ILE A 85 -1.11 -16.76 22.57
C ILE A 85 -1.44 -17.79 23.66
N ASP A 86 -0.56 -17.90 24.66
CA ASP A 86 -0.70 -18.81 25.80
C ASP A 86 -1.02 -20.26 25.43
N GLY A 87 -0.39 -20.77 24.36
CA GLY A 87 -0.55 -22.15 23.89
C GLY A 87 -1.78 -22.36 23.00
N LYS A 88 -2.57 -21.33 22.72
CA LYS A 88 -3.73 -21.39 21.82
C LYS A 88 -3.42 -20.68 20.50
N GLU A 89 -3.73 -21.34 19.38
CA GLU A 89 -3.59 -20.73 18.05
C GLU A 89 -4.81 -19.86 17.70
N TYR A 90 -4.52 -18.65 17.23
CA TYR A 90 -5.48 -17.69 16.69
C TYR A 90 -5.14 -17.46 15.23
N PHE A 91 -6.17 -17.35 14.40
CA PHE A 91 -6.06 -17.21 12.95
C PHE A 91 -6.85 -16.01 12.49
N ILE A 92 -6.30 -15.24 11.55
CA ILE A 92 -7.05 -14.23 10.80
C ILE A 92 -8.10 -14.98 9.97
N SER A 93 -9.37 -14.61 10.11
CA SER A 93 -10.45 -15.15 9.29
C SER A 93 -10.23 -14.73 7.83
N LEU A 94 -9.67 -15.64 7.03
CA LEU A 94 -9.43 -15.44 5.59
C LEU A 94 -10.70 -15.57 4.74
N SER A 95 -11.85 -15.85 5.36
CA SER A 95 -13.11 -15.99 4.65
C SER A 95 -13.48 -14.66 3.98
N ASP A 96 -13.67 -14.68 2.67
CA ASP A 96 -14.19 -13.56 1.85
C ASP A 96 -15.58 -13.04 2.31
N LYS A 97 -16.12 -13.61 3.38
CA LYS A 97 -17.41 -13.27 3.96
C LYS A 97 -17.21 -13.03 5.45
N LEU A 98 -16.92 -11.77 5.79
CA LEU A 98 -17.29 -11.26 7.11
C LEU A 98 -18.81 -11.36 7.23
N THR A 99 -19.28 -11.76 8.40
CA THR A 99 -20.67 -11.56 8.80
C THR A 99 -20.97 -10.06 8.86
N LEU A 100 -22.24 -9.68 8.67
CA LEU A 100 -22.64 -8.28 8.74
C LEU A 100 -22.27 -7.64 10.10
N GLY A 101 -22.39 -8.41 11.20
CA GLY A 101 -21.99 -7.93 12.53
C GLY A 101 -20.50 -7.63 12.62
N GLU A 102 -19.63 -8.52 12.13
CA GLU A 102 -18.18 -8.26 12.09
C GLU A 102 -17.86 -7.02 11.24
N TRP A 103 -18.53 -6.86 10.11
CA TRP A 103 -18.30 -5.72 9.23
C TRP A 103 -18.71 -4.40 9.89
N ILE A 104 -19.88 -4.34 10.54
CA ILE A 104 -20.35 -3.17 11.28
C ILE A 104 -19.35 -2.81 12.39
N ASP A 105 -18.98 -3.78 13.22
CA ASP A 105 -18.07 -3.53 14.35
C ASP A 105 -16.68 -3.07 13.89
N ILE A 106 -16.16 -3.61 12.77
CA ILE A 106 -14.90 -3.13 12.19
C ILE A 106 -15.05 -1.70 11.67
N GLU A 107 -16.14 -1.39 10.96
CA GLU A 107 -16.40 -0.05 10.44
C GLU A 107 -16.52 0.98 11.58
N ASP A 108 -17.27 0.65 12.63
CA ASP A 108 -17.42 1.46 13.83
C ASP A 108 -16.08 1.67 14.54
N THR A 109 -15.27 0.62 14.73
CA THR A 109 -13.92 0.73 15.30
C THR A 109 -13.04 1.65 14.46
N MET A 110 -13.04 1.50 13.13
CA MET A 110 -12.18 2.30 12.24
C MET A 110 -12.58 3.78 12.25
N ASN A 111 -13.87 4.08 12.30
CA ASN A 111 -14.44 5.43 12.32
C ASN A 111 -14.44 6.10 13.71
N SER A 112 -14.23 5.34 14.78
CA SER A 112 -14.17 5.88 16.15
C SER A 112 -12.93 6.75 16.40
N ASP A 113 -12.94 7.55 17.45
CA ASP A 113 -11.74 8.24 17.97
C ASP A 113 -10.94 7.35 18.96
N SER A 114 -11.20 6.04 18.97
CA SER A 114 -10.51 5.10 19.86
C SER A 114 -9.01 5.08 19.56
N HIS A 115 -8.19 5.10 20.60
CA HIS A 115 -6.75 4.84 20.47
C HIS A 115 -6.45 3.35 20.31
N THR A 116 -7.41 2.44 20.56
CA THR A 116 -7.18 0.99 20.59
C THR A 116 -7.69 0.25 19.34
N LYS A 117 -7.67 0.92 18.18
CA LYS A 117 -8.26 0.41 16.93
C LYS A 117 -7.61 -0.89 16.45
N ILE A 118 -6.31 -1.04 16.62
CA ILE A 118 -5.57 -2.22 16.15
C ILE A 118 -5.99 -3.42 16.99
N SER A 119 -5.98 -3.26 18.31
CA SER A 119 -6.39 -4.29 19.26
C SER A 119 -7.85 -4.70 19.09
N GLU A 120 -8.75 -3.74 18.86
CA GLU A 120 -10.17 -3.99 18.58
C GLU A 120 -10.36 -4.75 17.27
N THR A 121 -9.71 -4.30 16.19
CA THR A 121 -9.79 -4.96 14.89
C THR A 121 -9.28 -6.39 14.97
N LEU A 122 -8.13 -6.61 15.59
CA LEU A 122 -7.57 -7.95 15.80
C LEU A 122 -8.51 -8.83 16.65
N ALA A 123 -9.19 -8.28 17.64
CA ALA A 123 -10.13 -9.04 18.47
C ALA A 123 -11.35 -9.57 17.69
N ILE A 124 -11.76 -8.86 16.63
CA ILE A 124 -12.85 -9.27 15.74
C ILE A 124 -12.35 -10.32 14.74
N VAL A 125 -11.24 -10.04 14.06
CA VAL A 125 -10.80 -10.83 12.89
C VAL A 125 -9.90 -12.02 13.23
N CYS A 126 -9.17 -11.99 14.34
CA CYS A 126 -8.25 -13.04 14.77
C CYS A 126 -8.90 -13.94 15.83
N ARG A 127 -9.24 -15.17 15.46
CA ARG A 127 -9.99 -16.10 16.32
C ARG A 127 -9.43 -17.52 16.28
N PRO A 128 -9.71 -18.34 17.31
CA PRO A 128 -9.49 -19.78 17.25
C PRO A 128 -10.29 -20.43 16.12
N ALA A 129 -9.77 -21.53 15.58
CA ALA A 129 -10.46 -22.28 14.54
C ALA A 129 -11.83 -22.78 15.02
N GLY A 130 -12.87 -22.56 14.20
CA GLY A 130 -14.24 -22.97 14.49
C GLY A 130 -15.01 -22.06 15.45
N GLU A 131 -14.41 -20.99 15.95
CA GLU A 131 -15.10 -20.03 16.79
C GLU A 131 -15.94 -19.05 15.94
N SER A 132 -17.22 -18.90 16.29
CA SER A 132 -18.10 -17.91 15.66
C SER A 132 -17.95 -16.54 16.32
N TYR A 133 -18.21 -15.49 15.56
CA TYR A 133 -18.15 -14.12 16.07
C TYR A 133 -19.15 -13.87 17.20
N ASN A 134 -18.70 -13.20 18.25
CA ASN A 134 -19.50 -12.79 19.40
C ASN A 134 -18.88 -11.52 20.02
N THR A 135 -19.69 -10.49 20.26
CA THR A 135 -19.28 -9.18 20.77
C THR A 135 -18.67 -9.24 22.17
N ASP A 136 -19.23 -10.04 23.07
CA ASP A 136 -18.73 -10.17 24.45
C ASP A 136 -17.34 -10.81 24.46
N THR A 137 -17.13 -11.79 23.58
CA THR A 137 -15.84 -12.47 23.43
C THR A 137 -14.81 -11.54 22.78
N ALA A 138 -15.23 -10.69 21.84
CA ALA A 138 -14.37 -9.68 21.23
C ALA A 138 -13.88 -8.65 22.26
N ALA A 139 -14.73 -8.22 23.21
CA ALA A 139 -14.31 -7.29 24.28
C ALA A 139 -13.22 -7.89 25.19
N ILE A 140 -13.33 -9.16 25.56
CA ILE A 140 -12.30 -9.86 26.35
C ILE A 140 -11.01 -10.02 25.51
N ARG A 141 -11.17 -10.39 24.23
CA ARG A 141 -10.04 -10.63 23.32
C ARG A 141 -9.28 -9.36 22.98
N LYS A 142 -9.95 -8.21 22.96
CA LYS A 142 -9.30 -6.89 22.84
C LYS A 142 -8.20 -6.75 23.89
N GLU A 143 -8.50 -7.11 25.13
CA GLU A 143 -7.52 -6.94 26.21
C GLU A 143 -6.39 -7.97 26.17
N MET A 144 -6.67 -9.16 25.64
CA MET A 144 -5.62 -10.12 25.28
C MET A 144 -4.66 -9.54 24.22
N PHE A 145 -5.18 -8.95 23.14
CA PHE A 145 -4.33 -8.36 22.09
C PHE A 145 -3.58 -7.11 22.57
N ARG A 146 -4.19 -6.28 23.42
CA ARG A 146 -3.54 -5.11 24.03
C ARG A 146 -2.28 -5.49 24.81
N ASN A 147 -2.29 -6.65 25.47
CA ASN A 147 -1.15 -7.17 26.22
C ASN A 147 -0.19 -8.01 25.37
N LEU A 148 -0.48 -8.22 24.08
CA LEU A 148 0.39 -8.98 23.19
C LEU A 148 1.66 -8.16 22.86
N PRO A 149 2.85 -8.78 22.89
CA PRO A 149 4.07 -8.18 22.37
C PRO A 149 3.96 -7.79 20.88
N CYS A 150 4.61 -6.69 20.49
CA CYS A 150 4.54 -6.14 19.14
C CYS A 150 5.22 -7.05 18.10
N ASP A 151 6.25 -7.82 18.46
CA ASP A 151 6.87 -8.83 17.58
C ASP A 151 5.86 -9.89 17.10
N LYS A 152 4.81 -10.14 17.89
CA LYS A 152 3.71 -11.06 17.53
C LYS A 152 2.51 -10.35 16.90
N ALA A 153 2.18 -9.15 17.38
CA ALA A 153 1.02 -8.41 16.91
C ALA A 153 1.23 -7.76 15.53
N LEU A 154 2.38 -7.12 15.31
CA LEU A 154 2.64 -6.35 14.10
C LEU A 154 2.71 -7.19 12.82
N PRO A 155 3.21 -8.45 12.82
CA PRO A 155 3.07 -9.36 11.68
C PRO A 155 1.62 -9.59 11.23
N LEU A 156 0.66 -9.62 12.16
CA LEU A 156 -0.77 -9.76 11.84
C LEU A 156 -1.30 -8.49 11.17
N VAL A 157 -0.87 -7.31 11.63
CA VAL A 157 -1.22 -6.02 11.01
C VAL A 157 -0.59 -5.91 9.62
N ALA A 158 0.67 -6.34 9.49
CA ALA A 158 1.40 -6.35 8.23
C ALA A 158 0.71 -7.19 7.15
N PHE A 159 0.01 -8.26 7.54
CA PHE A 159 -0.86 -9.00 6.62
C PHE A 159 -1.93 -8.13 5.98
N PHE A 160 -2.68 -7.35 6.74
CA PHE A 160 -3.72 -6.47 6.18
C PHE A 160 -3.12 -5.37 5.31
N LEU A 161 -1.99 -4.79 5.72
CA LEU A 161 -1.30 -3.76 4.93
C LEU A 161 -0.75 -4.32 3.61
N HIS A 162 -0.22 -5.55 3.63
CA HIS A 162 0.24 -6.23 2.42
C HIS A 162 -0.92 -6.52 1.47
N ARG A 163 -2.02 -7.07 1.99
CA ARG A 163 -3.25 -7.32 1.22
C ARG A 163 -3.82 -6.05 0.59
N LYS A 164 -3.80 -4.92 1.31
CA LYS A 164 -4.20 -3.61 0.77
C LYS A 164 -3.33 -3.21 -0.42
N LYS A 165 -1.99 -3.28 -0.28
CA LYS A 165 -1.05 -2.96 -1.36
C LYS A 165 -1.25 -3.86 -2.58
N GLU A 166 -1.44 -5.16 -2.37
CA GLU A 166 -1.74 -6.12 -3.45
C GLU A 166 -3.05 -5.76 -4.17
N SER A 167 -4.10 -5.46 -3.41
CA SER A 167 -5.41 -5.08 -3.95
C SER A 167 -5.34 -3.79 -4.77
N GLU A 168 -4.66 -2.76 -4.26
CA GLU A 168 -4.43 -1.49 -4.96
C GLU A 168 -3.66 -1.69 -6.27
N ALA A 169 -2.63 -2.53 -6.27
CA ALA A 169 -1.87 -2.86 -7.47
C ALA A 169 -2.75 -3.55 -8.53
N ILE A 170 -3.57 -4.52 -8.13
CA ILE A 170 -4.51 -5.21 -9.03
C ILE A 170 -5.53 -4.21 -9.60
N LEU A 171 -6.10 -3.34 -8.78
CA LEU A 171 -7.07 -2.34 -9.21
C LEU A 171 -6.46 -1.32 -10.19
N HIS A 172 -5.22 -0.91 -9.94
CA HIS A 172 -4.49 -0.03 -10.85
C HIS A 172 -4.26 -0.69 -12.22
N HIS A 173 -3.85 -1.96 -12.23
CA HIS A 173 -3.70 -2.73 -13.47
C HIS A 173 -5.02 -2.85 -14.23
N TYR A 174 -6.11 -3.20 -13.55
CA TYR A 174 -7.43 -3.26 -14.15
C TYR A 174 -7.83 -1.92 -14.79
N SER A 175 -7.67 -0.82 -14.05
CA SER A 175 -7.98 0.54 -14.54
C SER A 175 -7.16 0.91 -15.78
N THR A 176 -5.88 0.52 -15.80
CA THR A 176 -5.00 0.72 -16.95
C THR A 176 -5.48 -0.05 -18.19
N VAL A 177 -5.87 -1.32 -18.01
CA VAL A 177 -6.41 -2.17 -19.09
C VAL A 177 -7.70 -1.59 -19.65
N VAL A 178 -8.62 -1.14 -18.78
CA VAL A 178 -9.88 -0.49 -19.21
C VAL A 178 -9.58 0.78 -20.01
N ALA A 179 -8.69 1.64 -19.54
CA ALA A 179 -8.31 2.86 -20.25
C ALA A 179 -7.70 2.58 -21.63
N GLN A 180 -6.85 1.54 -21.74
CA GLN A 180 -6.29 1.11 -23.02
C GLN A 180 -7.38 0.56 -23.96
N ALA A 181 -8.31 -0.25 -23.46
CA ALA A 181 -9.43 -0.76 -24.26
C ALA A 181 -10.30 0.38 -24.81
N ASP A 182 -10.62 1.37 -23.99
CA ASP A 182 -11.36 2.57 -24.40
C ASP A 182 -10.59 3.38 -25.45
N GLN A 183 -9.27 3.50 -25.31
CA GLN A 183 -8.42 4.15 -26.30
C GLN A 183 -8.43 3.38 -27.62
N PHE A 184 -8.28 2.05 -27.60
CA PHE A 184 -8.37 1.23 -28.81
C PHE A 184 -9.73 1.36 -29.51
N LEU A 185 -10.83 1.45 -28.75
CA LEU A 185 -12.16 1.70 -29.32
C LEU A 185 -12.25 3.07 -29.99
N LYS A 186 -11.72 4.13 -29.36
CA LYS A 186 -11.67 5.47 -29.94
C LYS A 186 -10.80 5.52 -31.19
N ASP A 187 -9.63 4.89 -31.15
CA ASP A 187 -8.71 4.83 -32.28
C ASP A 187 -9.34 4.05 -33.44
N THR A 188 -9.98 2.90 -33.18
CA THR A 188 -10.69 2.12 -34.20
C THR A 188 -11.80 2.93 -34.85
N LYS A 189 -12.62 3.65 -34.06
CA LYS A 189 -13.65 4.55 -34.61
C LYS A 189 -13.02 5.65 -35.47
N THR A 190 -11.92 6.23 -35.01
CA THR A 190 -11.19 7.30 -35.73
C THR A 190 -10.58 6.77 -37.04
N PHE A 191 -9.99 5.57 -37.04
CA PHE A 191 -9.47 4.91 -38.24
C PHE A 191 -10.59 4.58 -39.24
N VAL A 192 -11.76 4.14 -38.78
CA VAL A 192 -12.92 3.90 -39.65
C VAL A 192 -13.40 5.20 -40.31
N ILE A 193 -13.47 6.31 -39.56
CA ILE A 193 -13.88 7.62 -40.07
C ILE A 193 -12.83 8.18 -41.05
N ASN A 194 -11.55 8.08 -40.71
CA ASN A 194 -10.44 8.66 -41.50
C ASN A 194 -9.92 7.75 -42.62
N GLY A 195 -10.36 6.48 -42.68
CA GLY A 195 -10.02 5.50 -43.71
C GLY A 195 -10.47 5.88 -45.13
N GLY A 196 -11.23 6.96 -45.30
CA GLY A 196 -11.55 7.56 -46.60
C GLY A 196 -10.31 8.01 -47.40
N GLY A 197 -9.23 8.41 -46.73
CA GLY A 197 -7.96 8.80 -47.38
C GLY A 197 -7.25 7.63 -48.08
N ILE A 198 -7.26 6.45 -47.46
CA ILE A 198 -6.67 5.22 -48.00
C ILE A 198 -7.47 4.73 -49.22
N LYS A 199 -8.80 4.92 -49.24
CA LYS A 199 -9.63 4.63 -50.43
C LYS A 199 -9.39 5.59 -51.60
N ARG A 200 -8.92 6.82 -51.36
CA ARG A 200 -8.65 7.83 -52.41
C ARG A 200 -7.27 7.68 -53.06
N LEU A 201 -6.31 7.07 -52.37
CA LEU A 201 -4.95 6.84 -52.87
C LEU A 201 -4.89 6.06 -54.20
N PRO A 202 -5.63 4.95 -54.38
CA PRO A 202 -5.70 4.23 -55.66
C PRO A 202 -6.32 5.07 -56.79
N ILE A 203 -7.29 5.93 -56.47
CA ILE A 203 -7.98 6.80 -57.43
C ILE A 203 -6.98 7.83 -58.00
N TRP A 204 -6.20 8.47 -57.14
CA TRP A 204 -5.18 9.44 -57.56
C TRP A 204 -4.04 8.80 -58.36
N GLN A 205 -3.61 7.59 -57.99
CA GLN A 205 -2.63 6.84 -58.78
C GLN A 205 -3.18 6.51 -60.18
N ARG A 206 -4.45 6.14 -60.29
CA ARG A 206 -5.11 5.86 -61.59
C ARG A 206 -5.23 7.11 -62.45
N ILE A 207 -5.59 8.26 -61.87
CA ILE A 207 -5.63 9.55 -62.58
C ILE A 207 -4.24 9.94 -63.09
N ARG A 208 -3.21 9.81 -62.23
CA ARG A 208 -1.82 10.11 -62.59
C ARG A 208 -1.31 9.21 -63.71
N TYR A 209 -1.62 7.90 -63.65
CA TYR A 209 -1.28 6.96 -64.72
C TYR A 209 -1.90 7.39 -66.05
N ILE A 210 -3.21 7.63 -66.10
CA ILE A 210 -3.91 8.05 -67.34
C ILE A 210 -3.30 9.34 -67.90
N TYR A 211 -3.00 10.32 -67.05
CA TYR A 211 -2.37 11.57 -67.49
C TYR A 211 -0.99 11.35 -68.09
N LEU A 212 -0.15 10.54 -67.45
CA LEU A 212 1.19 10.20 -67.93
C LEU A 212 1.12 9.43 -69.26
N THR A 213 0.22 8.45 -69.39
CA THR A 213 0.03 7.69 -70.63
C THR A 213 -0.39 8.60 -71.78
N LYS A 214 -1.38 9.49 -71.58
CA LYS A 214 -1.80 10.47 -72.61
C LYS A 214 -0.70 11.45 -72.99
N SER A 215 0.11 11.88 -72.03
CA SER A 215 1.26 12.75 -72.28
C SER A 215 2.30 12.04 -73.16
N LEU A 216 2.56 10.77 -72.86
CA LEU A 216 3.52 9.93 -73.57
C LEU A 216 3.03 9.61 -74.99
N GLU A 217 1.75 9.28 -75.16
CA GLU A 217 1.10 9.13 -76.48
C GLU A 217 1.23 10.42 -77.33
N LYS A 218 0.99 11.59 -76.72
CA LYS A 218 1.14 12.89 -77.40
C LYS A 218 2.60 13.23 -77.75
N GLN A 219 3.57 12.75 -76.97
CA GLN A 219 4.97 12.91 -77.31
C GLN A 219 5.38 11.95 -78.44
N LEU A 220 4.93 10.70 -78.40
CA LEU A 220 5.20 9.73 -79.45
C LEU A 220 4.55 10.11 -80.78
N SER A 221 3.36 10.72 -80.78
CA SER A 221 2.71 11.21 -82.00
C SER A 221 3.48 12.33 -82.70
N LYS A 222 4.37 13.05 -81.99
CA LYS A 222 5.27 14.03 -82.62
C LYS A 222 6.43 13.37 -83.37
N PHE A 223 6.73 12.11 -83.04
CA PHE A 223 7.80 11.34 -83.67
C PHE A 223 7.25 10.36 -84.74
N SER A 224 5.94 10.15 -84.83
CA SER A 224 5.33 9.33 -85.90
C SER A 224 5.26 10.03 -87.24
N ASP A 225 5.31 11.37 -87.29
CA ASP A 225 5.29 12.14 -88.55
C ASP A 225 6.68 12.22 -89.23
N PHE A 226 7.72 11.63 -88.64
CA PHE A 226 9.08 11.60 -89.19
C PHE A 226 9.44 10.32 -89.96
N SER A 227 8.48 9.40 -90.20
CA SER A 227 8.71 8.18 -90.99
C SER A 227 8.18 8.23 -92.43
N SER A 228 8.03 9.42 -93.01
CA SER A 228 7.78 9.60 -94.45
C SER A 228 8.71 10.64 -95.07
N ILE A 229 10.02 10.36 -95.03
CA ILE A 229 10.97 10.86 -96.03
C ILE A 229 11.70 9.63 -96.56
N GLY A 230 11.18 9.15 -97.68
CA GLY A 230 11.74 8.16 -98.60
C GLY A 230 11.20 8.51 -99.98
#